data_AF-A0A8S3XAC1-F1
#
_entry.id   AF-A0A8S3XAC1-F1
#
_cell.length_a   1.000
_cell.length_b   1.000
_cell.length_c   1.000
_cell.angle_alpha   90.00
_cell.angle_beta   90.00
_cell.angle_gamma   90.00
#
_symmetry.space_group_name_H-M   'P 1'
#
loop_
_entity.id
_entity.type
_entity.pdbx_description
1 polymer ?
#
loop_
_entity_poly.entity_id
_entity_poly.type
_entity_poly.pdbx_seq_one_letter_code
_entity_poly.pdbx_strand_id
1 'polypeptide(L)'
;MGRKCDLSPRKKAEVKALVIAKTFTNREISRRLKDASVNASERTVRRKLKELDFKACRPARKPKLTAAMKAKRLKWAKQWQDKDVDFWRSVCFSDESTFEILQNKAQYVRRRHGEKFHPDCVVPTVKYPTKVMIWSAISGKGTGRLYVVKGIMRQDQYKEVLENRLIPQLREWFPNGEPFTFMQDGAPCHTARSVKAFLAEKNIPLLDWPGNSPDMNPIENVWELMKREVAKDVITNKTQLLEKIIYVWNHHPQMQETVQSCIDSMPRRIKALIAAKGGSTKY
;
A
#
# COMPACT_ATOMS: atom_id res chain seq x y z
N MET A 1 -26.62 37.21 -23.69
CA MET A 1 -27.31 36.83 -22.42
C MET A 1 -27.02 35.37 -22.09
N GLY A 2 -26.29 35.07 -21.02
CA GLY A 2 -26.10 33.69 -20.56
C GLY A 2 -27.32 33.21 -19.77
N ARG A 3 -27.90 32.04 -20.12
CA ARG A 3 -28.99 31.42 -19.36
C ARG A 3 -28.59 31.33 -17.87
N LYS A 4 -29.34 32.02 -17.00
CA LYS A 4 -29.27 31.82 -15.55
C LYS A 4 -29.67 30.37 -15.26
N CYS A 5 -28.72 29.59 -14.78
CA CYS A 5 -28.93 28.22 -14.39
C CYS A 5 -29.51 28.21 -12.98
N ASP A 6 -30.82 28.38 -12.89
CA ASP A 6 -31.54 28.35 -11.63
C ASP A 6 -31.96 26.91 -11.30
N LEU A 7 -31.06 26.19 -10.66
CA LEU A 7 -31.45 25.04 -9.86
C LEU A 7 -31.96 25.60 -8.54
N SER A 8 -33.28 25.53 -8.34
CA SER A 8 -33.96 25.94 -7.10
C SER A 8 -33.29 25.32 -5.85
N PRO A 9 -33.46 25.89 -4.66
CA PRO A 9 -32.88 25.36 -3.41
C PRO A 9 -33.15 23.85 -3.21
N ARG A 10 -34.35 23.38 -3.57
CA ARG A 10 -34.71 21.95 -3.59
C ARG A 10 -33.84 21.11 -4.52
N LYS A 11 -33.58 21.62 -5.73
CA LYS A 11 -32.70 20.98 -6.72
C LYS A 11 -31.23 20.96 -6.27
N LYS A 12 -30.77 21.98 -5.54
CA LYS A 12 -29.43 21.97 -4.91
C LYS A 12 -29.31 20.90 -3.83
N ALA A 13 -30.38 20.68 -3.05
CA ALA A 13 -30.41 19.63 -2.03
C ALA A 13 -30.39 18.22 -2.65
N GLU A 14 -31.12 17.97 -3.74
CA GLU A 14 -31.10 16.70 -4.46
C GLU A 14 -29.75 16.41 -5.13
N VAL A 15 -29.13 17.42 -5.77
CA VAL A 15 -27.75 17.30 -6.28
C VAL A 15 -26.79 16.98 -5.13
N LYS A 16 -26.92 17.65 -3.99
CA LYS A 16 -26.08 17.40 -2.81
C LYS A 16 -26.28 15.98 -2.26
N ALA A 17 -27.52 15.48 -2.20
CA ALA A 17 -27.85 14.11 -1.76
C ALA A 17 -27.25 13.03 -2.70
N LEU A 18 -27.35 13.22 -4.01
CA LEU A 18 -26.75 12.31 -5.00
C LEU A 18 -25.22 12.30 -4.94
N VAL A 19 -24.60 13.41 -4.52
CA VAL A 19 -23.15 13.57 -4.41
C VAL A 19 -22.61 13.05 -3.08
N ILE A 20 -23.40 13.08 -1.99
CA ILE A 20 -23.05 12.47 -0.69
C ILE A 20 -22.76 10.97 -0.82
N ALA A 21 -23.43 10.29 -1.76
CA ALA A 21 -23.16 8.88 -2.05
C ALA A 21 -21.75 8.62 -2.63
N LYS A 22 -21.03 9.65 -3.13
CA LYS A 22 -19.64 9.61 -3.61
C LYS A 22 -19.31 8.56 -4.69
N THR A 23 -20.32 7.97 -5.31
CA THR A 23 -20.18 6.81 -6.22
C THR A 23 -20.52 7.12 -7.68
N PHE A 24 -21.05 8.30 -7.98
CA PHE A 24 -21.60 8.62 -9.29
C PHE A 24 -20.75 9.63 -10.06
N THR A 25 -20.54 9.35 -11.34
CA THR A 25 -19.92 10.25 -12.32
C THR A 25 -20.83 11.43 -12.64
N ASN A 26 -20.27 12.51 -13.23
CA ASN A 26 -21.05 13.66 -13.67
C ASN A 26 -22.21 13.28 -14.61
N ARG A 27 -21.98 12.27 -15.47
CA ARG A 27 -22.99 11.72 -16.40
C ARG A 27 -24.12 11.01 -15.68
N GLU A 28 -23.80 10.19 -14.67
CA GLU A 28 -24.80 9.48 -13.88
C GLU A 28 -25.62 10.43 -13.00
N ILE A 29 -24.97 11.42 -12.39
CA ILE A 29 -25.65 12.48 -11.65
C ILE A 29 -26.60 13.25 -12.58
N SER A 30 -26.12 13.66 -13.76
CA SER A 30 -26.92 14.33 -14.80
C SER A 30 -28.14 13.50 -15.22
N ARG A 31 -27.96 12.18 -15.45
CA ARG A 31 -29.05 11.27 -15.80
C ARG A 31 -30.10 11.18 -14.70
N ARG A 32 -29.69 10.96 -13.46
CA ARG A 32 -30.62 10.83 -12.32
C ARG A 32 -31.36 12.11 -12.00
N LEU A 33 -30.70 13.25 -12.18
CA LEU A 33 -31.38 14.54 -12.08
C LEU A 33 -32.47 14.62 -13.15
N LYS A 34 -32.20 14.21 -14.39
CA LYS A 34 -33.25 14.16 -15.43
C LYS A 34 -34.38 13.20 -15.07
N ASP A 35 -34.08 12.03 -14.53
CA ASP A 35 -35.10 11.06 -14.07
C ASP A 35 -35.98 11.65 -12.95
N ALA A 36 -35.41 12.52 -12.11
CA ALA A 36 -36.12 13.31 -11.11
C ALA A 36 -36.75 14.61 -11.67
N SER A 37 -36.91 14.73 -12.99
CA SER A 37 -37.42 15.94 -13.68
C SER A 37 -36.61 17.22 -13.45
N VAL A 38 -35.32 17.08 -13.09
CA VAL A 38 -34.36 18.16 -12.93
C VAL A 38 -33.41 18.19 -14.13
N ASN A 39 -33.63 19.13 -15.04
CA ASN A 39 -32.76 19.28 -16.21
C ASN A 39 -31.41 19.91 -15.81
N ALA A 40 -30.37 19.09 -15.73
CA ALA A 40 -29.00 19.53 -15.48
C ALA A 40 -28.05 18.85 -16.47
N SER A 41 -27.24 19.64 -17.17
CA SER A 41 -26.16 19.10 -18.02
C SER A 41 -24.98 18.62 -17.17
N GLU A 42 -24.13 17.75 -17.72
CA GLU A 42 -22.87 17.33 -17.06
C GLU A 42 -21.97 18.53 -16.71
N ARG A 43 -21.97 19.56 -17.55
CA ARG A 43 -21.23 20.82 -17.32
C ARG A 43 -21.82 21.58 -16.14
N THR A 44 -23.15 21.62 -16.01
CA THR A 44 -23.85 22.21 -14.86
C THR A 44 -23.50 21.47 -13.57
N VAL A 45 -23.56 20.14 -13.59
CA VAL A 45 -23.20 19.29 -12.45
C VAL A 45 -21.76 19.54 -12.02
N ARG A 46 -20.80 19.49 -12.96
CA ARG A 46 -19.38 19.74 -12.67
C ARG A 46 -19.13 21.11 -12.04
N ARG A 47 -19.78 22.17 -12.55
CA ARG A 47 -19.63 23.52 -11.99
C ARG A 47 -20.14 23.58 -10.55
N LYS A 48 -21.33 23.01 -10.28
CA LYS A 48 -21.90 22.98 -8.93
C LYS A 48 -21.09 22.14 -7.96
N LEU A 49 -20.56 21.00 -8.41
CA LEU A 49 -19.62 20.21 -7.61
C LEU A 49 -18.38 21.03 -7.21
N LYS A 50 -17.81 21.80 -8.15
CA LYS A 50 -16.66 22.67 -7.86
C LYS A 50 -17.02 23.80 -6.89
N GLU A 51 -18.20 24.42 -7.01
CA GLU A 51 -18.70 25.41 -6.05
C GLU A 51 -18.87 24.82 -4.64
N LEU A 52 -19.16 23.52 -4.54
CA LEU A 52 -19.31 22.79 -3.28
C LEU A 52 -17.99 22.12 -2.80
N ASP A 53 -16.85 22.48 -3.39
CA ASP A 53 -15.51 21.93 -3.13
C ASP A 53 -15.36 20.40 -3.31
N PHE A 54 -16.22 19.79 -4.14
CA PHE A 54 -16.02 18.42 -4.58
C PHE A 54 -15.04 18.35 -5.74
N LYS A 55 -14.00 17.52 -5.56
CA LYS A 55 -12.97 17.25 -6.56
C LYS A 55 -13.14 15.85 -7.13
N ALA A 56 -13.06 15.74 -8.45
CA ALA A 56 -13.03 14.45 -9.12
C ALA A 56 -11.64 13.82 -8.93
N CYS A 57 -11.56 12.73 -8.18
CA CYS A 57 -10.32 12.03 -7.87
C CYS A 57 -10.40 10.58 -8.36
N ARG A 58 -9.25 9.98 -8.68
CA ARG A 58 -9.17 8.52 -8.87
C ARG A 58 -9.39 7.86 -7.50
N PRO A 59 -10.21 6.78 -7.40
CA PRO A 59 -10.40 6.09 -6.15
C PRO A 59 -9.08 5.48 -5.67
N ALA A 60 -8.82 5.55 -4.36
CA ALA A 60 -7.70 4.84 -3.74
C ALA A 60 -7.93 3.33 -3.85
N ARG A 61 -6.88 2.57 -4.18
CA ARG A 61 -6.90 1.11 -4.15
C ARG A 61 -6.53 0.64 -2.75
N LYS A 62 -7.48 0.00 -2.05
CA LYS A 62 -7.29 -0.57 -0.71
C LYS A 62 -7.97 -1.94 -0.62
N PRO A 63 -7.53 -2.84 0.28
CA PRO A 63 -8.20 -4.13 0.48
C PRO A 63 -9.68 -3.95 0.84
N LYS A 64 -10.52 -4.87 0.37
CA LYS A 64 -11.93 -4.90 0.75
C LYS A 64 -12.05 -5.40 2.20
N LEU A 65 -12.61 -4.59 3.09
CA LEU A 65 -12.74 -4.91 4.52
C LEU A 65 -14.19 -5.26 4.89
N THR A 66 -14.40 -6.42 5.51
CA THR A 66 -15.68 -6.78 6.15
C THR A 66 -15.81 -6.10 7.53
N ALA A 67 -17.01 -6.09 8.10
CA ALA A 67 -17.24 -5.57 9.46
C ALA A 67 -16.40 -6.32 10.51
N ALA A 68 -16.32 -7.66 10.41
CA ALA A 68 -15.51 -8.48 11.29
C ALA A 68 -14.01 -8.15 11.19
N MET A 69 -13.50 -7.89 9.98
CA MET A 69 -12.10 -7.49 9.77
C MET A 69 -11.81 -6.13 10.41
N LYS A 70 -12.71 -5.15 10.25
CA LYS A 70 -12.59 -3.84 10.90
C LYS A 70 -12.59 -3.96 12.42
N ALA A 71 -13.45 -4.80 13.00
CA ALA A 71 -13.48 -5.04 14.44
C ALA A 71 -12.15 -5.62 14.95
N LYS A 72 -11.57 -6.61 14.25
CA LYS A 72 -10.25 -7.16 14.59
C LYS A 72 -9.14 -6.12 14.52
N ARG A 73 -9.10 -5.32 13.44
CA ARG A 73 -8.16 -4.20 13.27
C ARG A 73 -8.28 -3.17 14.40
N LEU A 74 -9.51 -2.80 14.77
CA LEU A 74 -9.74 -1.85 15.86
C LEU A 74 -9.32 -2.42 17.22
N LYS A 75 -9.60 -3.70 17.49
CA LYS A 75 -9.18 -4.37 18.72
C LYS A 75 -7.65 -4.35 18.84
N TRP A 76 -6.96 -4.75 17.77
CA TRP A 76 -5.50 -4.71 17.70
C TRP A 76 -4.96 -3.30 17.94
N ALA A 77 -5.53 -2.29 17.26
CA ALA A 77 -5.08 -0.91 17.42
C ALA A 77 -5.21 -0.42 18.88
N LYS A 78 -6.31 -0.75 19.56
CA LYS A 78 -6.51 -0.42 20.98
C LYS A 78 -5.55 -1.16 21.91
N GLN A 79 -5.23 -2.42 21.61
CA GLN A 79 -4.28 -3.22 22.40
C GLN A 79 -2.88 -2.61 22.39
N TRP A 80 -2.48 -2.00 21.27
CA TRP A 80 -1.13 -1.48 21.06
C TRP A 80 -1.05 0.06 21.11
N GLN A 81 -2.12 0.75 21.51
CA GLN A 81 -2.22 2.23 21.43
C GLN A 81 -1.26 2.99 22.35
N ASP A 82 -0.88 2.38 23.47
CA ASP A 82 -0.05 3.00 24.51
C ASP A 82 1.44 2.67 24.34
N LYS A 83 1.80 1.91 23.30
CA LYS A 83 3.21 1.66 22.98
C LYS A 83 3.86 2.87 22.36
N ASP A 84 5.01 3.23 22.92
CA ASP A 84 5.86 4.31 22.44
C ASP A 84 6.64 3.90 21.18
N VAL A 85 7.40 4.87 20.66
CA VAL A 85 8.21 4.70 19.46
C VAL A 85 9.33 3.68 19.68
N ASP A 86 9.91 3.60 20.88
CA ASP A 86 11.03 2.69 21.15
C ASP A 86 10.60 1.23 21.12
N PHE A 87 9.39 0.91 21.60
CA PHE A 87 8.78 -0.39 21.35
C PHE A 87 8.67 -0.68 19.84
N TRP A 88 8.17 0.26 19.03
CA TRP A 88 8.03 0.02 17.58
C TRP A 88 9.37 -0.11 16.88
N ARG A 89 10.42 0.54 17.38
CA ARG A 89 11.79 0.39 16.89
C ARG A 89 12.39 -0.99 17.18
N SER A 90 11.92 -1.69 18.22
CA SER A 90 12.31 -3.08 18.49
C SER A 90 11.46 -4.13 17.77
N VAL A 91 10.42 -3.72 17.04
CA VAL A 91 9.66 -4.62 16.17
C VAL A 91 10.39 -4.81 14.84
N CYS A 92 10.56 -6.07 14.44
CA CYS A 92 11.04 -6.50 13.14
C CYS A 92 9.84 -6.74 12.22
N PHE A 93 9.59 -5.81 11.30
CA PHE A 93 8.50 -5.88 10.31
C PHE A 93 8.99 -6.58 9.05
N SER A 94 8.33 -7.68 8.66
CA SER A 94 8.64 -8.39 7.40
C SER A 94 7.49 -8.39 6.42
N ASP A 95 7.82 -8.58 5.14
CA ASP A 95 6.86 -8.72 4.04
C ASP A 95 7.53 -9.18 2.75
N GLU A 96 6.71 -9.62 1.79
CA GLU A 96 7.10 -9.88 0.41
C GLU A 96 6.61 -8.79 -0.55
N SER A 97 7.48 -8.31 -1.42
CA SER A 97 7.09 -7.42 -2.51
C SER A 97 7.53 -7.93 -3.88
N THR A 98 6.63 -7.80 -4.85
CA THR A 98 6.89 -8.12 -6.26
C THR A 98 7.35 -6.89 -7.03
N PHE A 99 8.46 -7.05 -7.74
CA PHE A 99 9.03 -6.09 -8.68
C PHE A 99 8.92 -6.63 -10.11
N GLU A 100 8.63 -5.75 -11.07
CA GLU A 100 8.40 -6.12 -12.47
C GLU A 100 9.27 -5.26 -13.39
N ILE A 101 9.83 -5.84 -14.45
CA ILE A 101 10.72 -5.15 -15.40
C ILE A 101 10.02 -3.98 -16.10
N LEU A 102 8.73 -4.13 -16.41
CA LEU A 102 7.91 -3.11 -17.06
C LEU A 102 6.88 -2.58 -16.06
N GLN A 103 7.31 -1.69 -15.17
CA GLN A 103 6.36 -0.96 -14.34
C GLN A 103 5.55 -0.01 -15.22
N ASN A 104 4.31 -0.39 -15.53
CA ASN A 104 3.35 0.43 -16.26
C ASN A 104 3.06 1.73 -15.48
N LYS A 105 3.84 2.79 -15.74
CA LYS A 105 3.47 4.14 -15.31
C LYS A 105 2.49 4.71 -16.32
N ALA A 106 1.42 5.33 -15.80
CA ALA A 106 0.55 6.16 -16.62
C ALA A 106 1.34 7.41 -17.03
N GLN A 107 1.98 7.37 -18.20
CA GLN A 107 2.69 8.50 -18.77
C GLN A 107 1.73 9.33 -19.62
N TYR A 108 1.69 10.64 -19.36
CA TYR A 108 1.02 11.55 -20.26
C TYR A 108 1.90 11.78 -21.48
N VAL A 109 1.36 11.51 -22.67
CA VAL A 109 1.95 11.91 -23.95
C VAL A 109 1.13 13.07 -24.52
N ARG A 110 1.81 14.06 -25.10
CA ARG A 110 1.17 15.12 -25.89
C ARG A 110 1.23 14.70 -27.35
N ARG A 111 0.06 14.60 -28.01
CA ARG A 111 -0.04 14.13 -29.40
C ARG A 111 -1.18 14.83 -30.14
N ARG A 112 -1.07 14.94 -31.46
CA ARG A 112 -2.12 15.45 -32.36
C ARG A 112 -3.22 14.40 -32.58
N HIS A 113 -4.31 14.82 -33.22
CA HIS A 113 -5.35 13.90 -33.68
C HIS A 113 -4.76 12.94 -34.72
N GLY A 114 -5.03 11.63 -34.59
CA GLY A 114 -4.48 10.59 -35.47
C GLY A 114 -3.19 9.92 -34.95
N GLU A 115 -2.39 10.58 -34.11
CA GLU A 115 -1.11 10.05 -33.60
C GLU A 115 -1.26 9.00 -32.48
N LYS A 116 -2.46 8.43 -32.30
CA LYS A 116 -2.72 7.51 -31.19
C LYS A 116 -1.78 6.31 -31.15
N PHE A 117 -1.35 5.85 -32.33
CA PHE A 117 -0.50 4.68 -32.51
C PHE A 117 0.91 5.02 -32.99
N HIS A 118 1.30 6.30 -32.97
CA HIS A 118 2.69 6.69 -33.27
C HIS A 118 3.63 6.00 -32.26
N PRO A 119 4.78 5.46 -32.67
CA PRO A 119 5.73 4.77 -31.78
C PRO A 119 6.08 5.57 -30.51
N ASP A 120 6.28 6.89 -30.64
CA ASP A 120 6.57 7.78 -29.50
C ASP A 120 5.35 8.10 -28.61
N CYS A 121 4.14 7.73 -29.07
CA CYS A 121 2.87 7.97 -28.37
C CYS A 121 2.28 6.69 -27.76
N VAL A 122 2.99 5.55 -27.86
CA VAL A 122 2.60 4.27 -27.29
C VAL A 122 3.64 3.83 -26.26
N VAL A 123 3.16 3.23 -25.17
CA VAL A 123 4.04 2.55 -24.20
C VAL A 123 4.02 1.07 -24.56
N PRO A 124 5.16 0.46 -24.93
CA PRO A 124 5.23 -0.97 -25.20
C PRO A 124 4.78 -1.78 -23.97
N THR A 125 3.99 -2.82 -24.20
CA THR A 125 3.55 -3.74 -23.15
C THR A 125 3.88 -5.17 -23.56
N VAL A 126 4.24 -6.01 -22.58
CA VAL A 126 4.43 -7.44 -22.78
C VAL A 126 3.34 -8.20 -22.03
N LYS A 127 2.88 -9.32 -22.60
CA LYS A 127 1.78 -10.12 -22.02
C LYS A 127 2.13 -10.70 -20.65
N TYR A 128 3.40 -11.08 -20.45
CA TYR A 128 3.90 -11.67 -19.21
C TYR A 128 5.22 -10.97 -18.81
N PRO A 129 5.15 -9.83 -18.10
CA PRO A 129 6.36 -9.16 -17.66
C PRO A 129 7.10 -10.06 -16.67
N THR A 130 8.42 -10.12 -16.80
CA THR A 130 9.27 -10.81 -15.83
C THR A 130 9.11 -10.16 -14.46
N LYS A 131 8.80 -10.99 -13.47
CA LYS A 131 8.59 -10.57 -12.07
C LYS A 131 9.60 -11.24 -11.16
N VAL A 132 9.97 -10.53 -10.10
CA VAL A 132 10.78 -11.03 -9.02
C VAL A 132 10.08 -10.69 -7.71
N MET A 133 9.83 -11.70 -6.89
CA MET A 133 9.33 -11.53 -5.53
C MET A 133 10.52 -11.53 -4.58
N ILE A 134 10.56 -10.53 -3.72
CA ILE A 134 11.62 -10.33 -2.73
C ILE A 134 10.97 -10.36 -1.36
N TRP A 135 11.54 -11.13 -0.44
CA TRP A 135 11.25 -11.05 0.98
C TRP A 135 12.34 -10.24 1.68
N SER A 136 11.95 -9.42 2.65
CA SER A 136 12.89 -8.87 3.62
C SER A 136 12.18 -8.41 4.89
N ALA A 137 12.95 -7.83 5.81
CA ALA A 137 12.48 -7.21 7.01
C ALA A 137 13.13 -5.86 7.26
N ILE A 138 12.50 -5.02 8.08
CA ILE A 138 13.02 -3.75 8.59
C ILE A 138 12.78 -3.66 10.10
N SER A 139 13.62 -2.90 10.79
CA SER A 139 13.40 -2.52 12.20
C SER A 139 13.94 -1.12 12.45
N GLY A 140 13.85 -0.62 13.68
CA GLY A 140 14.50 0.64 14.07
C GLY A 140 16.01 0.62 13.86
N LYS A 141 16.61 -0.57 13.72
CA LYS A 141 18.04 -0.78 13.43
C LYS A 141 18.36 -0.66 11.93
N GLY A 142 17.36 -0.68 11.03
CA GLY A 142 17.54 -0.44 9.60
C GLY A 142 16.92 -1.52 8.69
N THR A 143 17.53 -1.70 7.51
CA THR A 143 17.12 -2.70 6.51
C THR A 143 17.75 -4.06 6.76
N GLY A 144 16.95 -5.12 6.62
CA GLY A 144 17.38 -6.49 6.84
C GLY A 144 17.93 -7.16 5.57
N ARG A 145 18.33 -8.42 5.69
CA ARG A 145 18.78 -9.23 4.54
C ARG A 145 17.65 -9.45 3.53
N LEU A 146 17.95 -9.32 2.24
CA LEU A 146 17.04 -9.67 1.16
C LEU A 146 17.04 -11.18 0.87
N TYR A 147 15.89 -11.70 0.44
CA TYR A 147 15.75 -13.03 -0.12
C TYR A 147 14.95 -13.01 -1.42
N VAL A 148 15.49 -13.61 -2.48
CA VAL A 148 14.79 -13.77 -3.75
C VAL A 148 13.92 -15.01 -3.69
N VAL A 149 12.60 -14.82 -3.66
CA VAL A 149 11.63 -15.90 -3.58
C VAL A 149 11.60 -16.66 -4.91
N LYS A 150 11.78 -17.98 -4.85
CA LYS A 150 11.72 -18.85 -6.02
C LYS A 150 10.32 -19.43 -6.15
N GLY A 151 9.58 -19.00 -7.18
CA GLY A 151 8.22 -19.48 -7.43
C GLY A 151 7.23 -18.95 -6.39
N ILE A 152 6.33 -19.82 -5.93
CA ILE A 152 5.35 -19.50 -4.88
C ILE A 152 5.99 -19.83 -3.53
N MET A 153 6.00 -18.86 -2.61
CA MET A 153 6.50 -19.12 -1.26
C MET A 153 5.61 -20.12 -0.53
N ARG A 154 6.19 -21.26 -0.17
CA ARG A 154 5.58 -22.29 0.66
C ARG A 154 6.23 -22.31 2.04
N GLN A 155 5.58 -22.98 2.99
CA GLN A 155 6.04 -23.06 4.37
C GLN A 155 7.50 -23.52 4.55
N ASP A 156 8.00 -24.44 3.71
CA ASP A 156 9.38 -24.93 3.83
C ASP A 156 10.41 -23.92 3.33
N GLN A 157 10.12 -23.27 2.19
CA GLN A 157 10.93 -22.15 1.73
C GLN A 157 10.88 -20.99 2.73
N TYR A 158 9.72 -20.73 3.35
CA TYR A 158 9.61 -19.70 4.36
C TYR A 158 10.48 -20.00 5.59
N LYS A 159 10.49 -21.25 6.09
CA LYS A 159 11.43 -21.65 7.15
C LYS A 159 12.89 -21.43 6.75
N GLU A 160 13.27 -21.76 5.52
CA GLU A 160 14.62 -21.49 5.00
C GLU A 160 14.94 -19.98 5.02
N VAL A 161 13.97 -19.13 4.67
CA VAL A 161 14.13 -17.67 4.77
C VAL A 161 14.31 -17.23 6.23
N LEU A 162 13.47 -17.73 7.14
CA LEU A 162 13.57 -17.41 8.56
C LEU A 162 14.93 -17.84 9.13
N GLU A 163 15.40 -19.04 8.79
CA GLU A 163 16.65 -19.60 9.26
C GLU A 163 17.88 -18.88 8.70
N ASN A 164 17.90 -18.64 7.39
CA ASN A 164 19.10 -18.14 6.70
C ASN A 164 19.16 -16.63 6.55
N ARG A 165 18.06 -15.92 6.84
CA ARG A 165 17.97 -14.46 6.67
C ARG A 165 17.48 -13.77 7.93
N LEU A 166 16.31 -14.16 8.46
CA LEU A 166 15.74 -13.47 9.62
C LEU A 166 16.58 -13.68 10.88
N ILE A 167 16.85 -14.93 11.28
CA ILE A 167 17.50 -15.24 12.55
C ILE A 167 18.90 -14.62 12.66
N PRO A 168 19.78 -14.72 11.64
CA PRO A 168 21.05 -14.01 11.66
C PRO A 168 20.88 -12.49 11.78
N GLN A 169 19.90 -11.91 11.07
CA GLN A 169 19.63 -10.47 11.14
C GLN A 169 19.16 -10.04 12.52
N LEU A 170 18.28 -10.81 13.17
CA LEU A 170 17.81 -10.55 14.52
C LEU A 170 18.95 -10.57 15.53
N ARG A 171 19.89 -11.51 15.42
CA ARG A 171 21.09 -11.59 16.28
C ARG A 171 22.00 -10.39 16.12
N GLU A 172 22.13 -9.86 14.90
CA GLU A 172 22.92 -8.64 14.63
C GLU A 172 22.22 -7.38 15.17
N TRP A 173 20.91 -7.28 15.00
CA TRP A 173 20.13 -6.12 15.42
C TRP A 173 19.90 -6.04 16.92
N PHE A 174 19.76 -7.18 17.58
CA PHE A 174 19.40 -7.31 18.98
C PHE A 174 20.38 -8.28 19.68
N PRO A 175 21.66 -7.88 19.83
CA PRO A 175 22.66 -8.71 20.49
C PRO A 175 22.35 -8.88 21.99
N ASN A 176 22.99 -9.87 22.63
CA ASN A 176 22.94 -10.07 24.08
C ASN A 176 21.54 -10.22 24.70
N GLY A 177 20.55 -10.67 23.91
CA GLY A 177 19.18 -10.84 24.39
C GLY A 177 18.39 -9.54 24.50
N GLU A 178 18.80 -8.47 23.79
CA GLU A 178 17.97 -7.27 23.61
C GLU A 178 16.53 -7.68 23.19
N PRO A 179 15.49 -7.12 23.82
CA PRO A 179 14.12 -7.50 23.52
C PRO A 179 13.73 -7.04 22.12
N PHE A 180 13.10 -7.93 21.38
CA PHE A 180 12.51 -7.64 20.07
C PHE A 180 11.18 -8.37 19.91
N THR A 181 10.44 -8.04 18.86
CA THR A 181 9.27 -8.82 18.44
C THR A 181 9.24 -8.93 16.93
N PHE A 182 8.89 -10.10 16.42
CA PHE A 182 8.80 -10.36 14.98
C PHE A 182 7.36 -10.20 14.48
N MET A 183 7.18 -9.43 13.41
CA MET A 183 5.91 -9.25 12.72
C MET A 183 5.97 -9.96 11.36
N GLN A 184 5.02 -10.87 11.16
CA GLN A 184 4.68 -11.48 9.88
C GLN A 184 3.17 -11.35 9.65
N ASP A 185 2.75 -11.33 8.39
CA ASP A 185 1.34 -11.23 8.04
C ASP A 185 0.58 -12.56 8.21
N GLY A 186 -0.70 -12.56 7.84
CA GLY A 186 -1.59 -13.71 7.95
C GLY A 186 -1.53 -14.71 6.78
N ALA A 187 -0.50 -14.69 5.93
CA ALA A 187 -0.42 -15.59 4.79
C ALA A 187 -0.47 -17.07 5.22
N PRO A 188 -1.00 -17.97 4.36
CA PRO A 188 -1.10 -19.40 4.69
C PRO A 188 0.24 -20.05 5.05
N CYS A 189 1.34 -19.67 4.38
CA CYS A 189 2.68 -20.17 4.70
C CYS A 189 3.14 -19.70 6.09
N HIS A 190 2.89 -18.43 6.45
CA HIS A 190 3.32 -17.84 7.72
C HIS A 190 2.55 -18.44 8.92
N THR A 191 1.28 -18.78 8.70
CA THR A 191 0.39 -19.31 9.74
C THR A 191 0.39 -20.84 9.84
N ALA A 192 1.15 -21.53 8.97
CA ALA A 192 1.29 -22.97 8.99
C ALA A 192 1.80 -23.49 10.34
N ARG A 193 1.31 -24.66 10.76
CA ARG A 193 1.67 -25.26 12.06
C ARG A 193 3.18 -25.47 12.18
N SER A 194 3.84 -25.92 11.11
CA SER A 194 5.29 -26.14 11.07
C SER A 194 6.10 -24.85 11.24
N VAL A 195 5.63 -23.73 10.66
CA VAL A 195 6.29 -22.42 10.80
C VAL A 195 6.11 -21.88 12.23
N LYS A 196 4.91 -21.98 12.79
CA LYS A 196 4.66 -21.58 14.19
C LYS A 196 5.51 -22.39 15.17
N ALA A 197 5.61 -23.71 14.96
CA ALA A 197 6.46 -24.58 15.77
C ALA A 197 7.94 -24.19 15.65
N PHE A 198 8.43 -23.91 14.43
CA PHE A 198 9.79 -23.45 14.20
C PHE A 198 10.09 -22.13 14.92
N LEU A 199 9.21 -21.14 14.82
CA LEU A 199 9.39 -19.86 15.52
C LEU A 199 9.41 -20.02 17.05
N ALA A 200 8.57 -20.89 17.59
CA ALA A 200 8.56 -21.21 19.01
C ALA A 200 9.85 -21.92 19.45
N GLU A 201 10.33 -22.90 18.69
CA GLU A 201 11.60 -23.60 18.94
C GLU A 201 12.79 -22.62 18.95
N LYS A 202 12.79 -21.63 18.05
CA LYS A 202 13.83 -20.60 17.97
C LYS A 202 13.64 -19.44 18.94
N ASN A 203 12.63 -19.50 19.82
CA ASN A 203 12.29 -18.45 20.79
C ASN A 203 12.07 -17.07 20.15
N ILE A 204 11.40 -17.04 18.99
CA ILE A 204 11.09 -15.80 18.27
C ILE A 204 9.69 -15.33 18.67
N PRO A 205 9.56 -14.26 19.50
CA PRO A 205 8.26 -13.74 19.90
C PRO A 205 7.54 -13.11 18.71
N LEU A 206 6.29 -13.51 18.49
CA LEU A 206 5.45 -12.98 17.42
C LEU A 206 4.57 -11.82 17.91
N LEU A 207 4.52 -10.76 17.10
CA LEU A 207 3.53 -9.71 17.23
C LEU A 207 2.21 -10.25 16.68
N ASP A 208 1.13 -10.17 17.44
CA ASP A 208 -0.18 -10.44 16.86
C ASP A 208 -0.46 -9.40 15.77
N TRP A 209 -0.97 -9.82 14.61
CA TRP A 209 -1.15 -8.92 13.48
C TRP A 209 -2.57 -9.03 12.92
N PRO A 210 -3.28 -7.90 12.69
CA PRO A 210 -4.62 -7.94 12.13
C PRO A 210 -4.51 -8.20 10.62
N GLY A 211 -5.11 -9.28 10.14
CA GLY A 211 -5.09 -9.61 8.71
C GLY A 211 -5.64 -8.48 7.81
N ASN A 212 -5.15 -8.43 6.57
CA ASN A 212 -5.49 -7.39 5.58
C ASN A 212 -5.14 -5.97 6.05
N SER A 213 -3.96 -5.80 6.64
CA SER A 213 -3.49 -4.51 7.16
C SER A 213 -2.15 -4.02 6.60
N PRO A 214 -2.03 -3.91 5.26
CA PRO A 214 -0.81 -3.36 4.65
C PRO A 214 -0.57 -1.91 5.06
N ASP A 215 -1.62 -1.13 5.33
CA ASP A 215 -1.52 0.25 5.81
C ASP A 215 -0.87 0.38 7.20
N MET A 216 -0.85 -0.72 7.96
CA MET A 216 -0.18 -0.80 9.25
C MET A 216 1.24 -1.31 9.16
N ASN A 217 1.65 -1.94 8.05
CA ASN A 217 2.99 -2.50 7.89
C ASN A 217 3.95 -1.44 7.31
N PRO A 218 4.92 -0.90 8.07
CA PRO A 218 5.76 0.20 7.59
C PRO A 218 6.62 -0.16 6.38
N ILE A 219 6.95 -1.45 6.20
CA ILE A 219 7.79 -1.91 5.08
C ILE A 219 7.12 -1.70 3.72
N GLU A 220 5.78 -1.62 3.67
CA GLU A 220 5.04 -1.33 2.44
C GLU A 220 5.42 0.03 1.84
N ASN A 221 5.70 1.03 2.70
CA ASN A 221 6.17 2.34 2.25
C ASN A 221 7.63 2.30 1.78
N VAL A 222 8.45 1.43 2.38
CA VAL A 222 9.83 1.18 1.92
C VAL A 222 9.81 0.48 0.55
N TRP A 223 8.90 -0.47 0.34
CA TRP A 223 8.66 -1.09 -0.96
C TRP A 223 8.18 -0.08 -2.01
N GLU A 224 7.34 0.89 -1.64
CA GLU A 224 6.92 1.96 -2.54
C GLU A 224 8.10 2.86 -2.96
N LEU A 225 8.97 3.26 -2.01
CA LEU A 225 10.23 3.95 -2.32
C LEU A 225 11.05 3.14 -3.31
N MET A 226 11.29 1.86 -3.00
CA MET A 226 12.09 1.00 -3.89
C MET A 226 11.50 0.89 -5.28
N LYS A 227 10.19 0.65 -5.41
CA LYS A 227 9.52 0.53 -6.71
C LYS A 227 9.70 1.81 -7.51
N ARG A 228 9.60 2.98 -6.87
CA ARG A 228 9.82 4.28 -7.51
C ARG A 228 11.26 4.42 -8.03
N GLU A 229 12.25 4.04 -7.22
CA GLU A 229 13.67 4.12 -7.58
C GLU A 229 14.07 3.13 -8.68
N VAL A 230 13.60 1.88 -8.60
CA VAL A 230 13.79 0.87 -9.64
C VAL A 230 13.20 1.35 -10.97
N ALA A 231 12.02 1.99 -10.93
CA ALA A 231 11.34 2.50 -12.11
C ALA A 231 11.90 3.82 -12.67
N LYS A 232 13.06 4.28 -12.21
CA LYS A 232 13.82 5.37 -12.86
C LYS A 232 14.72 4.86 -13.99
N ASP A 233 15.10 3.59 -13.93
CA ASP A 233 16.01 2.99 -14.90
C ASP A 233 15.26 2.18 -15.94
N VAL A 234 15.86 2.07 -17.14
CA VAL A 234 15.41 1.14 -18.17
C VAL A 234 16.01 -0.23 -17.88
N ILE A 235 15.21 -1.10 -17.26
CA ILE A 235 15.59 -2.46 -16.94
C ILE A 235 15.07 -3.37 -18.05
N THR A 236 15.91 -4.25 -18.59
CA THR A 236 15.53 -5.11 -19.73
C THR A 236 15.54 -6.60 -19.40
N ASN A 237 16.22 -7.00 -18.32
CA ASN A 237 16.32 -8.40 -17.92
C ASN A 237 16.29 -8.58 -16.38
N LYS A 238 16.16 -9.84 -15.96
CA LYS A 238 16.03 -10.21 -14.54
C LYS A 238 17.27 -9.88 -13.71
N THR A 239 18.46 -10.03 -14.29
CA THR A 239 19.74 -9.77 -13.60
C THR A 239 19.86 -8.29 -13.26
N GLN A 240 19.66 -7.41 -14.24
CA GLN A 240 19.61 -5.96 -14.02
C GLN A 240 18.56 -5.56 -12.98
N LEU A 241 17.39 -6.20 -13.00
CA LEU A 241 16.35 -5.96 -12.00
C LEU A 241 16.85 -6.29 -10.58
N LEU A 242 17.45 -7.47 -10.41
CA LEU A 242 17.99 -7.90 -9.12
C LEU A 242 19.12 -7.00 -8.64
N GLU A 243 20.07 -6.67 -9.51
CA GLU A 243 21.18 -5.77 -9.20
C GLU A 243 20.66 -4.40 -8.75
N LYS A 244 19.67 -3.83 -9.45
CA LYS A 244 19.08 -2.55 -9.06
C LYS A 244 18.35 -2.62 -7.73
N ILE A 245 17.57 -3.68 -7.49
CA ILE A 245 16.86 -3.90 -6.22
C ILE A 245 17.88 -3.97 -5.07
N ILE A 246 18.92 -4.78 -5.22
CA ILE A 246 19.98 -4.95 -4.21
C ILE A 246 20.73 -3.63 -3.99
N TYR A 247 21.06 -2.91 -5.07
CA TYR A 247 21.74 -1.63 -4.98
C TYR A 247 20.90 -0.61 -4.21
N VAL A 248 19.64 -0.42 -4.58
CA VAL A 248 18.73 0.54 -3.91
C VAL A 248 18.52 0.17 -2.45
N TRP A 249 18.33 -1.12 -2.15
CA TRP A 249 18.13 -1.58 -0.77
C TRP A 249 19.30 -1.26 0.17
N ASN A 250 20.53 -1.45 -0.32
CA ASN A 250 21.73 -1.31 0.50
C ASN A 250 22.38 0.08 0.43
N HIS A 251 22.18 0.83 -0.66
CA HIS A 251 22.96 2.05 -0.95
C HIS A 251 22.12 3.29 -1.21
N HIS A 252 20.78 3.22 -1.17
CA HIS A 252 19.98 4.42 -1.36
C HIS A 252 20.22 5.41 -0.19
N PRO A 253 20.62 6.67 -0.46
CA PRO A 253 21.08 7.59 0.59
C PRO A 253 20.07 7.85 1.71
N GLN A 254 18.77 7.85 1.38
CA GLN A 254 17.69 8.11 2.34
C GLN A 254 17.06 6.82 2.90
N MET A 255 17.65 5.64 2.66
CA MET A 255 17.01 4.38 3.04
C MET A 255 16.80 4.29 4.55
N GLN A 256 17.86 4.54 5.33
CA GLN A 256 17.80 4.46 6.79
C GLN A 256 16.81 5.48 7.38
N GLU A 257 16.87 6.73 6.92
CA GLU A 257 15.94 7.78 7.33
C GLU A 257 14.48 7.41 6.99
N THR A 258 14.26 6.83 5.81
CA THR A 258 12.92 6.39 5.38
C THR A 258 12.41 5.28 6.29
N VAL A 259 13.24 4.27 6.59
CA VAL A 259 12.87 3.17 7.51
C VAL A 259 12.50 3.72 8.88
N GLN A 260 13.35 4.55 9.47
CA GLN A 260 13.10 5.15 10.78
C GLN A 260 11.82 5.99 10.79
N SER A 261 11.63 6.87 9.80
CA SER A 261 10.41 7.69 9.69
C SER A 261 9.15 6.85 9.53
N CYS A 262 9.23 5.74 8.79
CA CYS A 262 8.12 4.79 8.64
C CYS A 262 7.78 4.10 9.97
N ILE A 263 8.77 3.67 10.75
CA ILE A 263 8.56 3.02 12.05
C ILE A 263 8.09 4.02 13.11
N ASP A 264 8.72 5.19 13.20
CA ASP A 264 8.34 6.27 14.12
C ASP A 264 6.93 6.80 13.84
N SER A 265 6.39 6.52 12.65
CA SER A 265 4.99 6.82 12.33
C SER A 265 3.97 5.88 12.99
N MET A 266 4.38 4.74 13.57
CA MET A 266 3.47 3.71 14.10
C MET A 266 2.44 4.24 15.10
N PRO A 267 2.78 5.06 16.11
CA PRO A 267 1.77 5.65 17.00
C PRO A 267 0.72 6.49 16.24
N ARG A 268 1.13 7.20 15.18
CA ARG A 268 0.20 7.97 14.32
C ARG A 268 -0.66 7.04 13.46
N ARG A 269 -0.13 5.93 12.97
CA ARG A 269 -0.90 4.91 12.23
C ARG A 269 -1.97 4.29 13.10
N ILE A 270 -1.63 3.95 14.35
CA ILE A 270 -2.57 3.37 15.32
C ILE A 270 -3.69 4.35 15.64
N LYS A 271 -3.37 5.62 15.95
CA LYS A 271 -4.37 6.67 16.15
C LYS A 271 -5.29 6.82 14.93
N ALA A 272 -4.72 6.79 13.72
CA ALA A 272 -5.51 6.84 12.47
C ALA A 272 -6.42 5.61 12.31
N LEU A 273 -5.96 4.41 12.66
CA LEU A 273 -6.75 3.18 12.60
C LEU A 273 -7.91 3.18 13.60
N ILE A 274 -7.67 3.70 14.82
CA ILE A 274 -8.71 3.89 15.83
C ILE A 274 -9.75 4.92 15.34
N ALA A 275 -9.31 6.06 14.83
CA ALA A 275 -10.19 7.10 14.28
C ALA A 275 -11.02 6.56 13.09
N ALA A 276 -10.43 5.70 12.27
CA ALA A 276 -11.11 5.01 11.17
C ALA A 276 -12.02 3.84 11.62
N LYS A 277 -12.12 3.58 12.93
CA LYS A 277 -12.86 2.45 13.52
C LYS A 277 -12.48 1.12 12.87
N GLY A 278 -11.17 0.91 12.64
CA GLY A 278 -10.63 -0.28 11.97
C GLY A 278 -10.74 -0.27 10.44
N GLY A 279 -11.23 0.81 9.83
CA GLY A 279 -11.27 1.00 8.37
C GLY A 279 -9.91 1.25 7.74
N SER A 280 -9.92 1.61 6.45
CA SER A 280 -8.70 1.97 5.70
C SER A 280 -8.14 3.31 6.19
N THR A 281 -6.83 3.39 6.35
CA THR A 281 -6.15 4.63 6.70
C THR A 281 -5.48 5.27 5.49
N LYS A 282 -4.86 6.45 5.70
CA LYS A 282 -4.08 7.16 4.66
C LYS A 282 -2.75 6.49 4.33
N TYR A 283 -2.28 5.61 5.21
CA TYR A 283 -1.01 4.92 5.11
C TYR A 283 -1.11 3.75 4.12
#